data_AF-A0A2I0PUK1-F1
#
_entry.id   AF-A0A2I0PUK1-F1
#
_cell.length_a   1.000
_cell.length_b   1.000
_cell.length_c   1.000
_cell.angle_alpha   90.00
_cell.angle_beta   90.00
_cell.angle_gamma   90.00
#
_symmetry.space_group_name_H-M   'P 1'
#
loop_
_entity.id
_entity.type
_entity.pdbx_description
1 polymer ?
#
loop_
_entity_poly.entity_id
_entity_poly.type
_entity_poly.pdbx_seq_one_letter_code
_entity_poly.pdbx_strand_id
1 'polypeptide(L)'
;MNTYAPALIFICIAAVLLAGCTSPSSTPVVEVTPTIPPTTPLPAVPVDDQTCTIDSDCVPAQCCHPTGCVRQAAKPDCTAALCTMSCEGPLDCGAGSCGCTNGRCSVIQAQPTTPSLITKTSVTLTASPQRYSPIMSSTPGIGITVDANGFDAARSRFAWNATYGKFYSWGPVNYTVDEIGNTAINHGEKLYWSFTEQPASTIEPVIITVTATDTTTGRLLGSSNIVLQWDGNNAVMLRDTR
;
A
#
# COMPACT_ATOMS: atom_id res chain seq x y z
N MET A 1 -45.60 -31.11 -13.74
CA MET A 1 -46.57 -30.08 -14.16
C MET A 1 -46.41 -28.94 -13.15
N ASN A 2 -45.76 -27.81 -13.39
CA ASN A 2 -45.73 -26.94 -14.56
C ASN A 2 -44.31 -26.45 -14.89
N THR A 3 -44.10 -26.34 -16.19
CA THR A 3 -42.96 -25.78 -16.92
C THR A 3 -43.21 -24.32 -17.23
N TYR A 4 -42.26 -23.41 -16.95
CA TYR A 4 -42.12 -22.14 -17.68
C TYR A 4 -40.65 -21.67 -17.71
N ALA A 5 -40.04 -21.85 -18.88
CA ALA A 5 -39.06 -20.96 -19.51
C ALA A 5 -39.70 -20.57 -20.89
N PRO A 6 -39.16 -19.67 -21.74
CA PRO A 6 -37.90 -18.89 -21.73
C PRO A 6 -38.04 -17.42 -22.24
N ALA A 7 -36.96 -16.62 -22.25
CA ALA A 7 -36.57 -15.65 -23.31
C ALA A 7 -35.44 -14.70 -22.80
N LEU A 8 -34.19 -14.81 -23.27
CA LEU A 8 -33.61 -14.15 -24.46
C LEU A 8 -33.58 -12.61 -24.41
N ILE A 9 -32.45 -12.03 -23.98
CA ILE A 9 -31.87 -10.82 -24.60
C ILE A 9 -30.34 -10.97 -24.62
N PHE A 10 -29.81 -11.35 -25.78
CA PHE A 10 -28.42 -11.15 -26.20
C PHE A 10 -28.30 -9.71 -26.71
N ILE A 11 -27.42 -8.89 -26.12
CA ILE A 11 -26.98 -7.64 -26.73
C ILE A 11 -25.47 -7.72 -26.96
N CYS A 12 -25.13 -7.95 -28.22
CA CYS A 12 -23.81 -7.73 -28.78
C CYS A 12 -23.55 -6.21 -28.87
N ILE A 13 -22.50 -5.71 -28.22
CA ILE A 13 -21.85 -4.47 -28.64
C ILE A 13 -20.39 -4.80 -28.92
N ALA A 14 -20.14 -5.13 -30.18
CA ALA A 14 -18.83 -4.99 -30.79
C ALA A 14 -18.66 -3.50 -31.16
N ALA A 15 -17.75 -2.81 -30.48
CA ALA A 15 -17.27 -1.50 -30.92
C ALA A 15 -15.75 -1.56 -31.02
N VAL A 16 -15.33 -1.74 -32.27
CA VAL A 16 -13.98 -1.62 -32.78
C VAL A 16 -13.50 -0.18 -32.60
N LEU A 17 -12.36 0.03 -31.92
CA LEU A 17 -11.53 1.22 -32.11
C LEU A 17 -10.08 0.80 -32.24
N LEU A 18 -9.69 0.58 -33.49
CA LEU A 18 -8.31 0.61 -33.97
C LEU A 18 -7.81 2.05 -33.88
N ALA A 19 -6.93 2.35 -32.92
CA ALA A 19 -6.11 3.56 -32.96
C ALA A 19 -4.71 3.17 -33.48
N GLY A 20 -4.45 3.54 -34.72
CA GLY A 20 -3.21 3.24 -35.43
C GLY A 20 -2.02 4.05 -34.93
N CYS A 21 -0.86 3.40 -34.97
CA CYS A 21 0.45 4.03 -34.84
C CYS A 21 0.75 4.82 -36.13
N THR A 22 0.94 6.14 -36.03
CA THR A 22 1.61 6.93 -37.09
C THR A 22 2.93 7.45 -36.54
N SER A 23 4.01 6.73 -36.84
CA SER A 23 5.37 7.23 -36.68
C SER A 23 5.66 8.25 -37.79
N PRO A 24 6.13 9.48 -37.47
CA PRO A 24 6.59 10.40 -38.49
C PRO A 24 7.93 9.93 -39.08
N SER A 25 7.98 9.88 -40.41
CA SER A 25 9.19 9.69 -41.21
C SER A 25 10.07 10.93 -41.09
N SER A 26 11.33 10.74 -40.71
CA SER A 26 12.35 11.79 -40.62
C SER A 26 12.88 12.14 -42.02
N THR A 27 12.49 13.31 -42.53
CA THR A 27 13.21 13.99 -43.61
C THR A 27 14.54 14.55 -43.08
N PRO A 28 15.67 14.39 -43.79
CA PRO A 28 16.90 15.08 -43.46
C PRO A 28 16.76 16.56 -43.86
N VAL A 29 16.63 17.44 -42.87
CA VAL A 29 16.78 18.88 -43.08
C VAL A 29 18.27 19.19 -43.08
N VAL A 30 18.79 19.61 -44.23
CA VAL A 30 20.14 20.17 -44.36
C VAL A 30 20.10 21.54 -43.68
N GLU A 31 20.58 21.60 -42.45
CA GLU A 31 20.71 22.81 -41.67
C GLU A 31 21.90 23.63 -42.19
N VAL A 32 21.60 24.76 -42.82
CA VAL A 32 22.60 25.75 -43.24
C VAL A 32 23.03 26.50 -42.00
N THR A 33 24.23 26.22 -41.49
CA THR A 33 24.83 26.90 -40.35
C THR A 33 25.08 28.38 -40.69
N PRO A 34 24.39 29.35 -40.05
CA PRO A 34 24.79 30.75 -40.14
C PRO A 34 26.07 30.93 -39.32
N THR A 35 27.13 31.42 -39.96
CA THR A 35 28.37 31.80 -39.29
C THR A 35 28.12 33.04 -38.44
N ILE A 36 27.86 32.83 -37.15
CA ILE A 36 27.76 33.90 -36.15
C ILE A 36 29.18 34.43 -35.90
N PRO A 37 29.40 35.76 -35.91
CA PRO A 37 30.70 36.35 -35.58
C PRO A 37 31.16 35.95 -34.17
N PRO A 38 32.48 35.84 -33.93
CA PRO A 38 33.03 35.45 -32.63
C PRO A 38 32.59 36.47 -31.58
N THR A 39 31.62 36.05 -30.76
CA THR A 39 31.21 36.81 -29.59
C THR A 39 32.25 36.53 -28.52
N THR A 40 33.02 37.56 -28.18
CA THR A 40 34.01 37.54 -27.11
C THR A 40 33.37 36.96 -25.84
N PRO A 41 33.91 35.89 -25.23
CA PRO A 41 33.33 35.29 -24.04
C PRO A 41 33.30 36.34 -22.93
N LEU A 42 32.10 36.65 -22.45
CA LEU A 42 31.93 37.45 -21.24
C LEU A 42 32.63 36.70 -20.09
N PRO A 43 33.39 37.38 -19.20
CA PRO A 43 34.02 36.71 -18.06
C PRO A 43 32.97 35.92 -17.29
N ALA A 44 33.11 34.60 -17.26
CA ALA A 44 32.21 33.74 -16.50
C ALA A 44 32.28 34.16 -15.04
N VAL A 45 31.17 34.66 -14.51
CA VAL A 45 30.99 34.79 -13.06
C VAL A 45 31.23 33.38 -12.49
N PRO A 46 32.10 33.20 -11.48
CA PRO A 46 32.28 31.90 -10.87
C PRO A 46 30.93 31.46 -10.29
N VAL A 47 30.27 30.54 -10.97
CA VAL A 47 29.03 29.93 -10.50
C VAL A 47 29.43 29.07 -9.32
N ASP A 48 28.93 29.40 -8.12
CA ASP A 48 29.11 28.57 -6.94
C ASP A 48 28.45 27.21 -7.20
N ASP A 49 29.31 26.26 -7.59
CA ASP A 49 29.00 24.90 -8.02
C ASP A 49 28.50 24.01 -6.88
N GLN A 50 28.45 24.54 -5.66
CA GLN A 50 27.98 23.83 -4.48
C GLN A 50 26.58 24.23 -4.04
N THR A 51 25.99 25.33 -4.52
CA THR A 51 24.70 25.79 -3.98
C THR A 51 23.54 24.86 -4.35
N CYS A 52 22.58 24.64 -3.46
CA CYS A 52 21.41 23.78 -3.70
C CYS A 52 20.20 24.20 -2.87
N THR A 53 19.02 23.70 -3.22
CA THR A 53 17.77 23.88 -2.44
C THR A 53 17.17 22.54 -2.02
N ILE A 54 17.31 21.51 -2.85
CA ILE A 54 16.83 20.14 -2.58
C ILE A 54 17.91 19.10 -2.96
N ASP A 55 17.80 17.88 -2.44
CA ASP A 55 18.80 16.83 -2.65
C ASP A 55 19.00 16.48 -4.13
N SER A 56 17.93 16.51 -4.92
CA SER A 56 18.00 16.24 -6.36
C SER A 56 18.76 17.31 -7.16
N ASP A 57 19.10 18.44 -6.54
CA ASP A 57 19.98 19.44 -7.16
C ASP A 57 21.45 19.00 -7.14
N CYS A 58 21.80 17.95 -6.39
CA CYS A 58 23.18 17.54 -6.15
C CYS A 58 23.50 16.21 -6.83
N VAL A 59 24.65 16.15 -7.50
CA VAL A 59 25.17 14.97 -8.22
C VAL A 59 26.63 14.75 -7.91
N PRO A 60 27.17 13.55 -8.18
CA PRO A 60 28.59 13.28 -8.04
C PRO A 60 29.46 14.28 -8.81
N ALA A 61 30.50 14.79 -8.15
CA ALA A 61 31.44 15.74 -8.73
C ALA A 61 32.40 15.09 -9.76
N GLN A 62 32.50 13.77 -9.73
CA GLN A 62 33.33 12.98 -10.62
C GLN A 62 32.54 11.80 -11.21
N CYS A 63 32.95 11.32 -12.38
CA CYS A 63 32.31 10.20 -13.06
C CYS A 63 32.66 8.84 -12.46
N CYS A 64 33.89 8.69 -11.97
CA CYS A 64 34.38 7.47 -11.35
C CYS A 64 34.92 7.82 -9.97
N HIS A 65 34.67 6.97 -8.97
CA HIS A 65 35.20 7.13 -7.62
C HIS A 65 34.90 8.52 -7.01
N PRO A 66 33.64 9.01 -7.06
CA PRO A 66 33.33 10.35 -6.59
C PRO A 66 33.56 10.47 -5.08
N THR A 67 34.29 11.51 -4.70
CA THR A 67 34.57 11.84 -3.29
C THR A 67 33.74 13.02 -2.80
N GLY A 68 33.01 13.69 -3.71
CA GLY A 68 32.20 14.86 -3.40
C GLY A 68 31.02 15.02 -4.35
N CYS A 69 30.26 16.07 -4.07
CA CYS A 69 29.04 16.42 -4.80
C CYS A 69 29.15 17.83 -5.37
N VAL A 70 28.44 18.08 -6.46
CA VAL A 70 28.27 19.38 -7.11
C VAL A 70 26.80 19.56 -7.47
N ARG A 71 26.40 20.79 -7.76
CA ARG A 71 25.09 21.08 -8.35
C ARG A 71 24.97 20.41 -9.71
N GLN A 72 23.77 19.95 -10.07
CA GLN A 72 23.39 19.36 -11.36
C GLN A 72 23.91 20.16 -12.56
N ALA A 73 23.88 21.49 -12.50
CA ALA A 73 24.36 22.37 -13.56
C ALA A 73 25.88 22.29 -13.81
N ALA A 74 26.65 21.85 -12.81
CA ALA A 74 28.10 21.64 -12.87
C ALA A 74 28.47 20.17 -13.03
N LYS A 75 27.50 19.30 -13.39
CA LYS A 75 27.73 17.87 -13.58
C LYS A 75 28.81 17.62 -14.64
N PRO A 76 29.81 16.76 -14.37
CA PRO A 76 30.80 16.37 -15.37
C PRO A 76 30.16 15.53 -16.49
N ASP A 77 30.71 15.65 -17.71
CA ASP A 77 30.37 14.75 -18.82
C ASP A 77 31.06 13.39 -18.62
N CYS A 78 30.26 12.35 -18.46
CA CYS A 78 30.72 10.99 -18.19
C CYS A 78 30.60 10.05 -19.40
N THR A 79 30.29 10.55 -20.59
CA THR A 79 30.04 9.73 -21.79
C THR A 79 31.25 8.90 -22.24
N ALA A 80 32.47 9.37 -21.97
CA ALA A 80 33.72 8.69 -22.32
C ALA A 80 34.48 8.11 -21.11
N ALA A 81 33.86 8.07 -19.92
CA ALA A 81 34.51 7.62 -18.71
C ALA A 81 34.61 6.07 -18.66
N LEU A 82 35.81 5.56 -18.41
CA LEU A 82 36.06 4.15 -18.13
C LEU A 82 36.50 4.02 -16.66
N CYS A 83 35.60 3.52 -15.81
CA CYS A 83 35.86 3.37 -14.38
C CYS A 83 36.49 2.00 -14.06
N THR A 84 37.25 1.94 -12.97
CA THR A 84 37.72 0.67 -12.43
C THR A 84 36.58 -0.04 -11.68
N MET A 85 36.70 -1.35 -11.46
CA MET A 85 35.74 -2.13 -10.67
C MET A 85 36.00 -2.01 -9.14
N SER A 86 36.95 -1.18 -8.72
CA SER A 86 37.17 -0.87 -7.31
C SER A 86 36.07 0.06 -6.82
N CYS A 87 35.71 -0.01 -5.54
CA CYS A 87 34.87 1.01 -4.93
C CYS A 87 35.71 1.90 -3.98
N GLU A 88 35.57 3.21 -4.11
CA GLU A 88 36.35 4.21 -3.39
C GLU A 88 35.43 5.21 -2.67
N GLY A 89 35.31 5.01 -1.36
CA GLY A 89 34.54 5.91 -0.50
C GLY A 89 33.02 5.70 -0.57
N PRO A 90 32.25 6.51 0.17
CA PRO A 90 30.84 6.24 0.42
C PRO A 90 29.94 6.40 -0.82
N LEU A 91 30.20 7.39 -1.69
CA LEU A 91 29.39 7.59 -2.89
C LEU A 91 29.59 6.46 -3.91
N ASP A 92 30.82 5.98 -4.05
CA ASP A 92 31.18 4.96 -5.03
C ASP A 92 30.80 3.55 -4.56
N CYS A 93 30.96 3.26 -3.27
CA CYS A 93 30.55 1.99 -2.67
C CYS A 93 29.03 1.94 -2.32
N GLY A 94 28.25 2.97 -2.66
CA GLY A 94 26.81 3.04 -2.39
C GLY A 94 26.42 3.21 -0.90
N ALA A 95 27.37 3.55 -0.03
CA ALA A 95 27.14 3.87 1.37
C ALA A 95 26.74 5.34 1.60
N GLY A 96 26.62 6.14 0.55
CA GLY A 96 26.21 7.53 0.57
C GLY A 96 25.60 7.97 -0.75
N SER A 97 24.94 9.12 -0.73
CA SER A 97 24.42 9.79 -1.91
C SER A 97 24.74 11.28 -1.84
N CYS A 98 24.58 11.97 -2.97
CA CYS A 98 24.63 13.42 -2.97
C CYS A 98 23.31 14.00 -2.45
N GLY A 99 23.40 15.00 -1.58
CA GLY A 99 22.25 15.68 -0.99
C GLY A 99 22.56 17.12 -0.64
N CYS A 100 21.51 17.89 -0.38
CA CYS A 100 21.59 19.30 -0.07
C CYS A 100 21.59 19.51 1.44
N THR A 101 22.75 19.88 2.01
CA THR A 101 22.91 20.13 3.44
C THR A 101 23.34 21.57 3.67
N ASN A 102 22.58 22.34 4.46
CA ASN A 102 22.85 23.75 4.73
C ASN A 102 23.00 24.61 3.46
N GLY A 103 22.19 24.33 2.44
CA GLY A 103 22.23 25.03 1.15
C GLY A 103 23.44 24.70 0.27
N ARG A 104 24.22 23.67 0.63
CA ARG A 104 25.38 23.20 -0.14
C ARG A 104 25.29 21.70 -0.44
N CYS A 105 25.74 21.32 -1.64
CA CYS A 105 25.86 19.93 -2.02
C CYS A 105 26.95 19.26 -1.18
N SER A 106 26.59 18.13 -0.56
CA SER A 106 27.49 17.35 0.26
C SER A 106 27.16 15.87 0.13
N VAL A 107 28.11 15.03 0.53
CA VAL A 107 27.86 13.61 0.69
C VAL A 107 26.99 13.42 1.93
N ILE A 108 25.77 12.94 1.73
CA ILE A 108 24.94 12.44 2.81
C ILE A 108 25.19 10.95 2.94
N GLN A 109 25.48 10.50 4.15
CA GLN A 109 25.58 9.07 4.42
C GLN A 109 24.21 8.45 4.13
N ALA A 110 24.18 7.29 3.47
CA ALA A 110 22.99 6.45 3.54
C ALA A 110 22.77 6.26 5.04
N GLN A 111 21.66 6.79 5.56
CA GLN A 111 21.39 6.61 6.98
C GLN A 111 21.59 5.12 7.25
N PRO A 112 22.43 4.72 8.22
CA PRO A 112 22.33 3.37 8.71
C PRO A 112 20.85 3.21 8.96
N THR A 113 20.22 2.24 8.30
CA THR A 113 18.89 1.81 8.70
C THR A 113 19.09 1.32 10.12
N THR A 114 19.14 2.26 11.08
CA THR A 114 18.79 2.03 12.46
C THR A 114 17.53 1.21 12.30
N PRO A 115 17.50 -0.04 12.77
CA PRO A 115 16.25 -0.74 12.87
C PRO A 115 15.37 0.24 13.63
N SER A 116 14.46 0.93 12.94
CA SER A 116 13.34 1.56 13.59
C SER A 116 12.90 0.48 14.55
N LEU A 117 12.83 0.78 15.85
CA LEU A 117 12.14 -0.08 16.79
C LEU A 117 10.92 -0.59 16.05
N ILE A 118 10.97 -1.84 15.59
CA ILE A 118 9.88 -2.42 14.84
C ILE A 118 8.92 -2.64 15.97
N THR A 119 8.12 -1.61 16.27
CA THR A 119 6.98 -1.74 17.14
C THR A 119 6.17 -2.82 16.45
N LYS A 120 6.28 -4.03 16.99
CA LYS A 120 5.67 -5.21 16.41
C LYS A 120 4.17 -4.93 16.47
N THR A 121 3.62 -4.54 15.34
CA THR A 121 2.19 -4.31 15.22
C THR A 121 1.52 -5.68 15.21
N SER A 122 0.49 -5.84 16.03
CA SER A 122 -0.29 -7.07 16.05
C SER A 122 -1.75 -6.78 16.27
N VAL A 123 -2.58 -7.62 15.66
CA VAL A 123 -4.02 -7.59 15.79
C VAL A 123 -4.44 -8.90 16.44
N THR A 124 -5.15 -8.81 17.55
CA THR A 124 -5.80 -9.93 18.22
C THR A 124 -7.31 -9.73 18.22
N LEU A 125 -8.06 -10.83 18.21
CA LEU A 125 -9.51 -10.81 18.24
C LEU A 125 -9.99 -11.48 19.51
N THR A 126 -10.95 -10.84 20.17
CA THR A 126 -11.68 -11.42 21.31
C THR A 126 -13.14 -11.58 20.90
N ALA A 127 -13.69 -12.77 21.11
CA ALA A 127 -15.06 -13.10 20.73
C ALA A 127 -15.86 -13.63 21.94
N SER A 128 -17.12 -13.19 22.06
CA SER A 128 -18.02 -13.64 23.11
C SER A 128 -19.49 -13.57 22.66
N PRO A 129 -20.33 -14.57 22.97
CA PRO A 129 -20.03 -15.77 23.74
C PRO A 129 -19.20 -16.81 22.95
N GLN A 130 -18.66 -17.80 23.67
CA GLN A 130 -17.87 -18.90 23.10
C GLN A 130 -18.72 -19.92 22.33
N ARG A 131 -20.02 -20.00 22.63
CA ARG A 131 -21.01 -20.81 21.91
C ARG A 131 -22.20 -19.92 21.60
N TYR A 132 -22.70 -19.98 20.37
CA TYR A 132 -23.78 -19.11 19.92
C TYR A 132 -24.78 -19.88 19.06
N SER A 133 -26.07 -19.61 19.28
CA SER A 133 -27.18 -20.10 18.48
C SER A 133 -28.18 -18.95 18.26
N PRO A 134 -28.50 -18.57 17.01
CA PRO A 134 -29.43 -17.49 16.72
C PRO A 134 -30.81 -17.69 17.35
N ILE A 135 -31.27 -18.95 17.43
CA ILE A 135 -32.60 -19.30 17.95
C ILE A 135 -32.67 -19.34 19.49
N MET A 136 -31.55 -19.31 20.20
CA MET A 136 -31.48 -19.43 21.67
C MET A 136 -30.72 -18.28 22.33
N SER A 137 -30.35 -17.23 21.60
CA SER A 137 -29.56 -16.11 22.11
C SER A 137 -30.40 -14.86 22.33
N SER A 138 -30.09 -14.12 23.40
CA SER A 138 -30.60 -12.77 23.65
C SER A 138 -29.72 -11.67 23.04
N THR A 139 -28.54 -12.02 22.52
CA THR A 139 -27.68 -11.10 21.76
C THR A 139 -27.84 -11.31 20.25
N PRO A 140 -27.67 -10.25 19.44
CA PRO A 140 -27.77 -10.35 17.98
C PRO A 140 -26.76 -11.31 17.33
N GLY A 141 -25.67 -11.62 18.03
CA GLY A 141 -24.57 -12.42 17.50
C GLY A 141 -23.45 -12.67 18.51
N ILE A 142 -22.38 -13.29 18.01
CA ILE A 142 -21.07 -13.32 18.66
C ILE A 142 -20.46 -11.92 18.51
N GLY A 143 -20.28 -11.23 19.62
CA GLY A 143 -19.59 -9.94 19.65
C GLY A 143 -18.09 -10.14 19.51
N ILE A 144 -17.49 -9.48 18.51
CA ILE A 144 -16.07 -9.57 18.18
C ILE A 144 -15.45 -8.19 18.34
N THR A 145 -14.40 -8.10 19.15
CA THR A 145 -13.63 -6.88 19.40
C THR A 145 -12.20 -7.06 18.93
N VAL A 146 -11.65 -5.99 18.37
CA VAL A 146 -10.24 -5.90 18.00
C VAL A 146 -9.43 -5.44 19.20
N ASP A 147 -8.31 -6.11 19.45
CA ASP A 147 -7.24 -5.62 20.30
C ASP A 147 -6.01 -5.31 19.43
N ALA A 148 -5.68 -4.02 19.36
CA ALA A 148 -4.66 -3.47 18.49
C ALA A 148 -3.43 -3.10 19.33
N ASN A 149 -2.31 -3.75 19.03
CA ASN A 149 -1.06 -3.51 19.74
C ASN A 149 -0.03 -2.91 18.80
N GLY A 150 0.63 -1.85 19.26
CA GLY A 150 1.71 -1.18 18.52
C GLY A 150 1.27 -0.16 17.47
N PHE A 151 -0.03 0.15 17.37
CA PHE A 151 -0.56 1.18 16.46
C PHE A 151 -1.86 1.79 17.00
N ASP A 152 -2.26 2.95 16.46
CA ASP A 152 -3.49 3.65 16.83
C ASP A 152 -4.69 3.14 16.03
N ALA A 153 -5.66 2.52 16.70
CA ALA A 153 -6.88 2.01 16.07
C ALA A 153 -7.70 3.13 15.42
N ALA A 154 -7.70 4.35 15.96
CA ALA A 154 -8.47 5.48 15.41
C ALA A 154 -7.93 5.95 14.04
N ARG A 155 -6.65 5.70 13.77
CA ARG A 155 -6.00 5.98 12.46
C ARG A 155 -5.89 4.74 11.58
N SER A 156 -6.60 3.69 11.95
CA SER A 156 -6.58 2.41 11.25
C SER A 156 -7.94 2.12 10.64
N ARG A 157 -7.91 1.41 9.51
CA ARG A 157 -9.08 0.83 8.86
C ARG A 157 -9.02 -0.68 9.03
N PHE A 158 -10.10 -1.25 9.56
CA PHE A 158 -10.25 -2.69 9.74
C PHE A 158 -11.21 -3.22 8.69
N ALA A 159 -10.70 -4.06 7.80
CA ALA A 159 -11.50 -4.78 6.81
C ALA A 159 -11.81 -6.18 7.34
N TRP A 160 -13.10 -6.47 7.45
CA TRP A 160 -13.65 -7.72 7.96
C TRP A 160 -14.23 -8.54 6.82
N ASN A 161 -14.04 -9.86 6.90
CA ASN A 161 -14.63 -10.81 5.97
C ASN A 161 -14.98 -12.09 6.71
N ALA A 162 -16.18 -12.61 6.47
CA ALA A 162 -16.63 -13.90 6.98
C ALA A 162 -16.90 -14.85 5.80
N THR A 163 -16.46 -16.10 5.92
CA THR A 163 -16.76 -17.13 4.89
C THR A 163 -18.24 -17.50 4.83
N TYR A 164 -18.97 -17.26 5.92
CA TYR A 164 -20.41 -17.47 6.02
C TYR A 164 -21.03 -16.53 7.08
N GLY A 165 -22.35 -16.32 7.01
CA GLY A 165 -23.08 -15.44 7.91
C GLY A 165 -22.90 -13.96 7.57
N LYS A 166 -23.33 -13.10 8.49
CA LYS A 166 -23.33 -11.64 8.33
C LYS A 166 -22.87 -10.94 9.59
N PHE A 167 -22.28 -9.77 9.40
CA PHE A 167 -21.97 -8.80 10.45
C PHE A 167 -23.14 -7.85 10.67
N TYR A 168 -23.25 -7.42 11.92
CA TYR A 168 -24.21 -6.47 12.41
C TYR A 168 -23.51 -5.45 13.30
N SER A 169 -23.90 -4.19 13.20
CA SER A 169 -23.63 -3.20 14.24
C SER A 169 -24.80 -3.16 15.20
N TRP A 170 -24.51 -3.15 16.51
CA TRP A 170 -25.54 -3.01 17.53
C TRP A 170 -25.10 -1.93 18.53
N GLY A 171 -25.79 -0.80 18.46
CA GLY A 171 -25.59 0.33 19.36
C GLY A 171 -26.40 0.14 20.65
N PRO A 172 -25.80 0.24 21.84
CA PRO A 172 -26.54 0.14 23.10
C PRO A 172 -27.49 1.34 23.32
N VAL A 173 -27.31 2.43 22.55
CA VAL A 173 -28.04 3.69 22.74
C VAL A 173 -29.40 3.68 22.04
N ASN A 174 -29.47 3.12 20.83
CA ASN A 174 -30.70 3.09 20.02
C ASN A 174 -31.35 1.70 19.98
N TYR A 175 -30.68 0.67 20.54
CA TYR A 175 -31.10 -0.72 20.49
C TYR A 175 -31.39 -1.24 19.06
N THR A 176 -30.90 -0.54 18.03
CA THR A 176 -31.08 -0.98 16.64
C THR A 176 -29.96 -1.91 16.24
N VAL A 177 -30.34 -2.97 15.55
CA VAL A 177 -29.41 -3.92 14.95
C VAL A 177 -29.39 -3.61 13.46
N ASP A 178 -28.28 -3.07 12.98
CA ASP A 178 -28.12 -2.76 11.57
C ASP A 178 -27.31 -3.88 10.91
N GLU A 179 -27.88 -4.51 9.90
CA GLU A 179 -27.19 -5.52 9.10
C GLU A 179 -26.18 -4.83 8.17
N ILE A 180 -24.93 -5.32 8.18
CA ILE A 180 -23.84 -4.79 7.36
C ILE A 180 -23.58 -5.71 6.15
N GLY A 181 -23.60 -7.02 6.36
CA GLY A 181 -23.31 -8.03 5.33
C GLY A 181 -22.16 -8.97 5.71
N ASN A 182 -21.67 -9.78 4.78
CA ASN A 182 -20.57 -10.74 5.05
C ASN A 182 -19.17 -10.09 5.05
N THR A 183 -19.07 -8.84 4.61
CA THR A 183 -17.89 -7.99 4.71
C THR A 183 -18.24 -6.68 5.41
N ALA A 184 -17.33 -6.15 6.21
CA ALA A 184 -17.51 -4.88 6.89
C ALA A 184 -16.20 -4.09 6.91
N ILE A 185 -16.31 -2.76 6.97
CA ILE A 185 -15.16 -1.87 7.11
C ILE A 185 -15.47 -0.90 8.24
N ASN A 186 -14.58 -0.80 9.22
CA ASN A 186 -14.75 0.10 10.35
C ASN A 186 -13.40 0.56 10.93
N HIS A 187 -13.42 1.26 12.06
CA HIS A 187 -12.26 1.81 12.77
C HIS A 187 -11.98 1.08 14.11
N GLY A 188 -12.36 -0.21 14.19
CA GLY A 188 -12.09 -1.07 15.35
C GLY A 188 -13.26 -1.17 16.32
N GLU A 189 -14.43 -0.62 15.96
CA GLU A 189 -15.66 -0.81 16.70
C GLU A 189 -16.03 -2.30 16.77
N LYS A 190 -16.70 -2.66 17.86
CA LYS A 190 -17.22 -4.02 18.05
C LYS A 190 -18.25 -4.35 16.98
N LEU A 191 -18.08 -5.49 16.31
CA LEU A 191 -19.08 -6.05 15.41
C LEU A 191 -19.72 -7.29 16.04
N TYR A 192 -20.93 -7.60 15.61
CA TYR A 192 -21.61 -8.85 15.95
C TYR A 192 -21.70 -9.72 14.71
N TRP A 193 -21.31 -10.98 14.81
CA TRP A 193 -21.48 -11.94 13.73
C TRP A 193 -22.62 -12.91 14.05
N SER A 194 -23.48 -13.18 13.07
CA SER A 194 -24.55 -14.16 13.18
C SER A 194 -24.88 -14.80 11.83
N PHE A 195 -25.72 -15.84 11.87
CA PHE A 195 -26.26 -16.54 10.71
C PHE A 195 -27.76 -16.71 10.90
N THR A 196 -28.52 -16.70 9.80
CA THR A 196 -29.99 -16.86 9.83
C THR A 196 -30.42 -18.23 9.32
N GLU A 197 -29.63 -18.80 8.41
CA GLU A 197 -29.92 -20.07 7.76
C GLU A 197 -28.80 -21.07 8.08
N GLN A 198 -29.14 -22.35 8.05
CA GLN A 198 -28.14 -23.41 8.11
C GLN A 198 -27.39 -23.44 6.77
N PRO A 199 -26.05 -23.51 6.75
CA PRO A 199 -25.32 -23.69 5.51
C PRO A 199 -25.62 -25.07 4.90
N ALA A 200 -25.41 -25.20 3.58
CA ALA A 200 -25.55 -26.46 2.88
C ALA A 200 -24.61 -27.57 3.42
N SER A 201 -23.53 -27.17 4.10
CA SER A 201 -22.58 -28.07 4.77
C SER A 201 -22.11 -27.46 6.09
N THR A 202 -22.13 -28.24 7.15
CA THR A 202 -21.55 -27.90 8.46
C THR A 202 -20.14 -28.48 8.64
N ILE A 203 -19.58 -29.09 7.59
CA ILE A 203 -18.22 -29.64 7.59
C ILE A 203 -17.19 -28.50 7.60
N GLU A 204 -17.46 -27.43 6.86
CA GLU A 204 -16.56 -26.28 6.79
C GLU A 204 -16.83 -25.31 7.94
N PRO A 205 -15.81 -24.96 8.74
CA PRO A 205 -15.96 -23.96 9.79
C PRO A 205 -16.15 -22.57 9.17
N VAL A 206 -16.77 -21.67 9.93
CA VAL A 206 -16.79 -20.26 9.56
C VAL A 206 -15.46 -19.63 9.96
N ILE A 207 -14.82 -18.96 9.02
CA ILE A 207 -13.59 -18.21 9.27
C ILE A 207 -13.93 -16.73 9.16
N ILE A 208 -13.66 -16.00 10.24
CA ILE A 208 -13.78 -14.55 10.27
C ILE A 208 -12.39 -13.97 10.32
N THR A 209 -12.04 -13.21 9.28
CA THR A 209 -10.75 -12.56 9.14
C THR A 209 -10.89 -11.06 9.32
N VAL A 210 -9.93 -10.44 10.01
CA VAL A 210 -9.77 -8.99 10.08
C VAL A 210 -8.40 -8.61 9.54
N THR A 211 -8.34 -7.50 8.80
CA THR A 211 -7.10 -6.92 8.29
C THR A 211 -7.05 -5.44 8.65
N ALA A 212 -6.02 -5.02 9.39
CA ALA A 212 -5.80 -3.64 9.81
C ALA A 212 -4.83 -2.94 8.85
N THR A 213 -5.23 -1.78 8.34
CA THR A 213 -4.42 -0.95 7.43
C THR A 213 -4.35 0.47 7.96
N ASP A 214 -3.17 1.08 7.94
CA ASP A 214 -2.97 2.49 8.27
C ASP A 214 -3.64 3.37 7.20
N THR A 215 -4.51 4.29 7.60
CA THR A 215 -5.29 5.10 6.64
C THR A 215 -4.46 6.18 5.95
N THR A 216 -3.32 6.57 6.52
CA THR A 216 -2.47 7.64 5.99
C THR A 216 -1.49 7.11 4.96
N THR A 217 -0.90 5.95 5.25
CA THR A 217 0.16 5.34 4.45
C THR A 217 -0.31 4.16 3.59
N GLY A 218 -1.49 3.60 3.88
CA GLY A 218 -1.98 2.38 3.25
C GLY A 218 -1.22 1.12 3.68
N ARG A 219 -0.35 1.22 4.69
CA ARG A 219 0.49 0.11 5.15
C ARG A 219 -0.34 -0.92 5.91
N LEU A 220 -0.09 -2.21 5.64
CA LEU A 220 -0.64 -3.31 6.43
C LEU A 220 -0.04 -3.30 7.85
N LEU A 221 -0.91 -3.19 8.85
CA LEU A 221 -0.55 -3.18 10.28
C LEU A 221 -0.64 -4.56 10.91
N GLY A 222 -1.55 -5.41 10.41
CA GLY A 222 -1.66 -6.80 10.85
C GLY A 222 -2.95 -7.46 10.35
N SER A 223 -3.03 -8.77 10.56
CA SER A 223 -4.24 -9.55 10.31
C SER A 223 -4.42 -10.58 11.41
N SER A 224 -5.68 -10.94 11.66
CA SER A 224 -6.05 -11.94 12.64
C SER A 224 -7.30 -12.66 12.15
N ASN A 225 -7.56 -13.85 12.70
CA ASN A 225 -8.76 -14.59 12.40
C ASN A 225 -9.29 -15.33 13.62
N ILE A 226 -10.59 -15.60 13.61
CA ILE A 226 -11.22 -16.56 14.50
C ILE A 226 -11.91 -17.64 13.67
N VAL A 227 -11.93 -18.86 14.21
CA VAL A 227 -12.55 -20.02 13.57
C VAL A 227 -13.74 -20.47 14.41
N LEU A 228 -14.91 -20.52 13.80
CA LEU A 228 -16.14 -20.98 14.42
C LEU A 228 -16.49 -22.35 13.85
N GLN A 229 -16.54 -23.37 14.70
CA GLN A 229 -16.97 -24.71 14.33
C GLN A 229 -18.47 -24.85 14.51
N TRP A 230 -19.13 -25.54 13.59
CA TRP A 230 -20.53 -25.89 13.75
C TRP A 230 -20.70 -26.89 14.89
N ASP A 231 -21.65 -26.60 15.77
CA ASP A 231 -22.10 -27.49 16.84
C ASP A 231 -23.55 -27.90 16.54
N GLY A 232 -23.67 -29.02 15.85
CA GLY A 232 -24.92 -29.46 15.24
C GLY A 232 -25.38 -28.52 14.12
N ASN A 233 -26.69 -28.33 14.00
CA ASN A 233 -27.30 -27.58 12.89
C ASN A 233 -27.57 -26.11 13.21
N ASN A 234 -27.62 -25.77 14.51
CA ASN A 234 -28.19 -24.50 14.96
C ASN A 234 -27.25 -23.69 15.83
N ALA A 235 -26.02 -24.15 16.05
CA ALA A 235 -25.06 -23.45 16.88
C ALA A 235 -23.66 -23.48 16.26
N VAL A 236 -22.85 -22.53 16.69
CA VAL A 236 -21.42 -22.53 16.46
C VAL A 236 -20.66 -22.37 17.78
N MET A 237 -19.43 -22.86 17.81
CA MET A 237 -18.50 -22.70 18.91
C MET A 237 -17.19 -22.09 18.43
N LEU A 238 -16.65 -21.16 19.20
CA LEU A 238 -15.32 -20.63 18.98
C LEU A 238 -14.31 -21.76 19.19
N ARG A 239 -13.50 -22.03 18.17
CA ARG A 239 -12.38 -22.94 18.32
C ARG A 239 -11.26 -22.19 19.03
N ASP A 240 -10.86 -22.69 20.20
CA ASP A 240 -9.72 -22.15 20.94
C ASP A 240 -8.46 -22.29 20.05
N THR A 241 -7.89 -21.17 19.61
CA THR A 241 -6.66 -21.14 18.79
C THR A 241 -5.43 -20.97 19.69
N ARG A 242 -5.42 -21.66 20.83
CA ARG A 242 -4.23 -21.74 21.70
C ARG A 242 -3.10 -22.49 21.05
#